data_AF-A0A6I2F6I7-F1
#
_entry.id   AF-A0A6I2F6I7-F1
#
_cell.length_a   1.000
_cell.length_b   1.000
_cell.length_c   1.000
_cell.angle_alpha   90.00
_cell.angle_beta   90.00
_cell.angle_gamma   90.00
#
_symmetry.space_group_name_H-M   'P 1'
#
loop_
_entity.id
_entity.type
_entity.pdbx_description
1 polymer ?
#
loop_
_entity_poly.entity_id
_entity_poly.type
_entity_poly.pdbx_seq_one_letter_code
_entity_poly.pdbx_strand_id
1 'polypeptide(L)'
;MGPRMSGDGSDATGATDASGPTPPPAPRSVRRSLASIVLGFELIVVFLAALVLWGLAVDGETPFDLPRWAILVAGGICIVLMVATIGLLRFPWAYGLGWAVQALILLSGLLNPAMFFVGALFGGIWAYAMITGARIDRDKAAFDAAGKETP
;
A
#
# COMPACT_ATOMS: atom_id res chain seq x y z
N MET A 1 1.55 -18.25 77.66
CA MET A 1 2.40 -18.55 76.50
C MET A 1 1.59 -19.44 75.56
N GLY A 2 1.17 -18.92 74.40
CA GLY A 2 0.28 -19.61 73.45
C GLY A 2 -0.63 -18.61 72.72
N PRO A 3 -0.31 -18.18 71.48
CA PRO A 3 -0.96 -17.05 70.83
C PRO A 3 -2.34 -17.41 70.26
N ARG A 4 -3.23 -16.40 70.22
CA ARG A 4 -4.54 -16.44 69.56
C ARG A 4 -4.38 -16.87 68.09
N MET A 5 -5.07 -17.94 67.68
CA MET A 5 -5.35 -18.25 66.28
C MET A 5 -6.41 -17.26 65.77
N SER A 6 -5.95 -16.11 65.27
CA SER A 6 -6.76 -15.24 64.43
C SER A 6 -6.78 -15.84 63.03
N GLY A 7 -7.93 -16.34 62.60
CA GLY A 7 -8.18 -16.63 61.19
C GLY A 7 -8.21 -15.31 60.43
N ASP A 8 -7.08 -14.92 59.87
CA ASP A 8 -6.96 -13.83 58.91
C ASP A 8 -7.41 -14.34 57.54
N GLY A 9 -8.70 -14.20 57.28
CA GLY A 9 -9.31 -14.42 55.97
C GLY A 9 -9.31 -13.15 55.12
N SER A 10 -8.21 -12.40 55.09
CA SER A 10 -8.15 -11.07 54.43
C SER A 10 -7.00 -10.88 53.43
N ASP A 11 -6.35 -11.94 52.94
CA ASP A 11 -5.32 -11.83 51.89
C ASP A 11 -5.80 -12.37 50.53
N ALA A 12 -7.06 -12.09 50.17
CA ALA A 12 -7.55 -12.24 48.79
C ALA A 12 -7.99 -10.90 48.17
N THR A 13 -7.62 -9.78 48.80
CA THR A 13 -7.79 -8.44 48.23
C THR A 13 -6.52 -8.04 47.49
N GLY A 14 -6.56 -8.09 46.16
CA GLY A 14 -5.61 -7.35 45.34
C GLY A 14 -4.62 -8.17 44.52
N ALA A 15 -5.02 -9.31 43.96
CA ALA A 15 -4.51 -9.65 42.63
C ALA A 15 -5.15 -8.67 41.66
N THR A 16 -4.49 -7.53 41.52
CA THR A 16 -4.83 -6.44 40.63
C THR A 16 -5.05 -7.02 39.24
N ASP A 17 -6.27 -6.90 38.71
CA ASP A 17 -6.53 -6.93 37.28
C ASP A 17 -5.72 -5.79 36.63
N ALA A 18 -4.41 -6.00 36.48
CA ALA A 18 -3.50 -5.10 35.78
C ALA A 18 -3.60 -5.28 34.26
N SER A 19 -4.76 -5.73 33.77
CA SER A 19 -5.10 -5.72 32.35
C SER A 19 -5.86 -4.43 32.05
N GLY A 20 -5.17 -3.30 32.19
CA GLY A 20 -5.67 -2.04 31.66
C GLY A 20 -5.96 -2.20 30.15
N PRO A 21 -7.04 -1.63 29.61
CA PRO A 21 -7.39 -1.79 28.20
C PRO A 21 -6.20 -1.44 27.30
N THR A 22 -5.73 -2.40 26.50
CA THR A 22 -4.70 -2.15 25.48
C THR A 22 -5.20 -1.01 24.59
N PRO A 23 -4.43 0.10 24.45
CA PRO A 23 -4.83 1.20 23.60
C PRO A 23 -5.15 0.69 22.19
N PRO A 24 -6.25 1.14 21.56
CA PRO A 24 -6.60 0.70 20.23
C PRO A 24 -5.46 1.02 19.24
N PRO A 25 -5.18 0.12 18.28
CA PRO A 25 -4.12 0.33 17.31
C PRO A 25 -4.33 1.64 16.54
N ALA A 26 -3.24 2.39 16.34
CA ALA A 26 -3.29 3.69 15.68
C ALA A 26 -3.92 3.58 14.27
N PRO A 27 -4.79 4.53 13.87
CA PRO A 27 -5.46 4.49 12.59
C PRO A 27 -4.46 4.56 11.42
N ARG A 28 -4.71 3.76 10.38
CA ARG A 28 -3.89 3.72 9.16
C ARG A 28 -3.91 5.06 8.41
N SER A 29 -2.75 5.49 7.90
CA SER A 29 -2.61 6.68 7.05
C SER A 29 -3.54 6.62 5.83
N VAL A 30 -4.20 7.75 5.54
CA VAL A 30 -5.11 7.89 4.39
C VAL A 30 -4.30 7.85 3.10
N ARG A 31 -3.15 8.53 3.05
CA ARG A 31 -2.23 8.51 1.90
C ARG A 31 -1.82 7.08 1.53
N ARG A 32 -1.45 6.26 2.52
CA ARG A 32 -1.07 4.86 2.30
C ARG A 32 -2.21 4.03 1.71
N SER A 33 -3.43 4.25 2.21
CA SER A 33 -4.61 3.53 1.73
C SER A 33 -4.93 3.88 0.28
N LEU A 34 -4.94 5.17 -0.06
CA LEU A 34 -5.15 5.64 -1.43
C LEU A 34 -4.06 5.10 -2.37
N ALA A 35 -2.80 5.18 -1.97
CA ALA A 35 -1.67 4.66 -2.76
C ALA A 35 -1.81 3.15 -3.04
N SER A 36 -2.21 2.35 -2.04
CA SER A 36 -2.42 0.91 -2.23
C SER A 36 -3.58 0.59 -3.18
N ILE A 37 -4.67 1.38 -3.13
CA ILE A 37 -5.83 1.19 -4.02
C ILE A 37 -5.43 1.49 -5.46
N VAL A 38 -4.75 2.61 -5.70
CA VAL A 38 -4.29 3.02 -7.03
C VAL A 38 -3.37 1.95 -7.64
N LEU A 39 -2.31 1.55 -6.92
CA LEU A 39 -1.39 0.51 -7.39
C LEU A 39 -2.07 -0.86 -7.59
N GLY A 40 -3.04 -1.21 -6.75
CA GLY A 40 -3.79 -2.46 -6.87
C GLY A 40 -4.62 -2.53 -8.15
N PHE A 41 -5.36 -1.46 -8.47
CA PHE A 41 -6.10 -1.38 -9.74
C PHE A 41 -5.16 -1.33 -10.95
N GLU A 42 -4.07 -0.59 -10.84
CA GLU A 42 -3.09 -0.47 -11.92
C GLU A 42 -2.43 -1.80 -12.24
N LEU A 43 -2.11 -2.62 -11.22
CA LEU A 43 -1.60 -3.97 -11.38
C LEU A 43 -2.54 -4.85 -12.23
N ILE A 44 -3.85 -4.73 -12.01
CA ILE A 44 -4.85 -5.47 -12.81
C ILE A 44 -4.78 -5.00 -14.26
N VAL A 45 -4.70 -3.68 -14.51
CA VAL A 45 -4.63 -3.12 -15.86
C VAL A 45 -3.35 -3.56 -16.58
N VAL A 46 -2.20 -3.50 -15.92
CA VAL A 46 -0.91 -3.94 -16.48
C VAL A 46 -0.92 -5.44 -16.80
N PHE A 47 -1.50 -6.26 -15.92
CA PHE A 47 -1.68 -7.70 -16.18
C PHE A 47 -2.55 -7.96 -17.41
N LEU A 48 -3.72 -7.32 -17.49
CA LEU A 48 -4.63 -7.48 -18.63
C LEU A 48 -3.97 -7.01 -19.94
N ALA A 49 -3.20 -5.93 -19.90
CA ALA A 49 -2.51 -5.45 -21.07
C ALA A 49 -1.37 -6.35 -21.53
N ALA A 50 -0.66 -7.00 -20.61
CA ALA A 50 0.31 -8.03 -20.96
C ALA A 50 -0.37 -9.21 -21.67
N LEU A 51 -1.58 -9.60 -21.22
CA LEU A 51 -2.39 -10.62 -21.90
C LEU A 51 -2.86 -10.17 -23.29
N VAL A 52 -3.30 -8.90 -23.43
CA VAL A 52 -3.68 -8.33 -24.73
C VAL A 52 -2.49 -8.32 -25.69
N LEU A 53 -1.32 -7.88 -25.24
CA LEU A 53 -0.12 -7.84 -26.07
C LEU A 53 0.33 -9.24 -26.50
N TRP A 54 0.26 -10.21 -25.58
CA TRP A 54 0.55 -11.61 -25.89
C TRP A 54 -0.48 -12.23 -26.85
N GLY A 55 -1.76 -11.85 -26.73
CA GLY A 55 -2.84 -12.27 -27.63
C GLY A 55 -2.71 -11.67 -29.04
N LEU A 56 -2.29 -10.41 -29.15
CA LEU A 56 -2.04 -9.75 -30.44
C LEU A 56 -0.77 -10.28 -31.13
N ALA A 57 0.22 -10.74 -30.35
CA ALA A 57 1.43 -11.37 -30.87
C ALA A 57 1.21 -12.74 -31.54
N VAL A 58 -0.05 -13.20 -31.68
CA VAL A 58 -0.41 -14.43 -32.41
C VAL A 58 -0.13 -14.31 -33.91
N ASP A 59 -0.21 -13.10 -34.48
CA ASP A 59 -0.07 -12.86 -35.92
C ASP A 59 1.39 -12.76 -36.41
N GLY A 60 2.37 -13.03 -35.54
CA GLY A 60 3.80 -13.13 -35.89
C GLY A 60 4.55 -11.81 -35.87
N GLU A 61 3.87 -10.66 -35.97
CA GLU A 61 4.49 -9.36 -35.75
C GLU A 61 4.59 -9.07 -34.25
N THR A 62 5.82 -9.11 -33.73
CA THR A 62 6.11 -8.76 -32.34
C THR A 62 6.85 -7.45 -32.29
N PRO A 63 6.56 -6.57 -31.31
CA PRO A 63 7.38 -5.39 -31.08
C PRO A 63 8.84 -5.82 -30.87
N PHE A 64 9.75 -5.23 -31.64
CA PHE A 64 11.20 -5.44 -31.57
C PHE A 64 11.70 -6.87 -31.90
N ASP A 65 10.94 -7.68 -32.66
CA ASP A 65 11.30 -9.06 -33.02
C ASP A 65 11.52 -10.00 -31.81
N LEU A 66 10.90 -9.68 -30.66
CA LEU A 66 11.02 -10.53 -29.48
C LEU A 66 10.13 -11.78 -29.58
N PRO A 67 10.61 -12.94 -29.08
CA PRO A 67 9.79 -14.14 -29.03
C PRO A 67 8.59 -13.94 -28.08
N ARG A 68 7.44 -14.52 -28.43
CA ARG A 68 6.14 -14.33 -27.74
C ARG A 68 6.18 -14.55 -26.23
N TRP A 69 7.01 -15.48 -25.75
CA TRP A 69 7.16 -15.76 -24.32
C TRP A 69 7.81 -14.59 -23.57
N ALA A 70 8.65 -13.78 -24.22
CA ALA A 70 9.30 -12.64 -23.61
C ALA A 70 8.32 -11.54 -23.20
N ILE A 71 7.18 -11.40 -23.92
CA ILE A 71 6.09 -10.49 -23.56
C ILE A 71 5.49 -10.86 -22.20
N LEU A 72 5.25 -12.16 -21.98
CA LEU A 72 4.73 -12.66 -20.69
C LEU A 72 5.75 -12.49 -19.57
N VAL A 73 7.04 -12.72 -19.85
CA VAL A 73 8.11 -12.53 -18.86
C VAL A 73 8.23 -11.05 -18.47
N ALA A 74 8.19 -10.12 -19.45
CA ALA A 74 8.21 -8.69 -19.18
C ALA A 74 7.00 -8.23 -18.36
N GLY A 75 5.79 -8.69 -18.73
CA GLY A 75 4.57 -8.44 -17.97
C GLY A 75 4.64 -9.00 -16.54
N GLY A 76 5.15 -10.23 -16.40
CA GLY A 76 5.37 -10.87 -15.10
C GLY A 76 6.35 -10.10 -14.20
N ILE A 77 7.46 -9.61 -14.76
CA ILE A 77 8.42 -8.77 -14.03
C ILE A 77 7.76 -7.49 -13.54
N CYS A 78 6.99 -6.80 -14.39
CA CYS A 78 6.24 -5.60 -13.99
C CYS A 78 5.26 -5.88 -12.84
N ILE A 79 4.53 -6.99 -12.91
CA ILE A 79 3.59 -7.40 -11.84
C ILE A 79 4.33 -7.65 -10.53
N VAL A 80 5.44 -8.39 -10.56
CA VAL A 80 6.25 -8.67 -9.36
C VAL A 80 6.77 -7.37 -8.74
N LEU A 81 7.26 -6.43 -9.56
CA LEU A 81 7.70 -5.11 -9.09
C LEU A 81 6.57 -4.31 -8.46
N MET A 82 5.36 -4.36 -9.02
CA MET A 82 4.19 -3.70 -8.43
C MET A 82 3.77 -4.33 -7.11
N VAL A 83 3.71 -5.66 -7.01
CA VAL A 83 3.42 -6.37 -5.75
C VAL A 83 4.46 -6.03 -4.68
N ALA A 84 5.74 -6.03 -5.04
CA ALA A 84 6.81 -5.63 -4.13
C ALA A 84 6.64 -4.18 -3.65
N THR A 85 6.29 -3.27 -4.57
CA THR A 85 6.02 -1.86 -4.25
C THR A 85 4.84 -1.72 -3.28
N ILE A 86 3.76 -2.49 -3.46
CA ILE A 86 2.62 -2.51 -2.55
C ILE A 86 3.05 -2.94 -1.13
N GLY A 87 3.89 -3.97 -1.02
CA GLY A 87 4.44 -4.43 0.27
C GLY A 87 5.40 -3.43 0.93
N LEU A 88 6.04 -2.57 0.13
CA LEU A 88 7.00 -1.57 0.57
C LEU A 88 6.39 -0.22 0.93
N LEU A 89 5.12 0.04 0.60
CA LEU A 89 4.37 1.28 0.93
C LEU A 89 4.33 1.63 2.44
N ARG A 90 4.78 0.74 3.32
CA ARG A 90 5.02 1.04 4.74
C ARG A 90 6.17 2.02 4.96
N PHE A 91 7.06 2.21 3.98
CA PHE A 91 8.20 3.11 4.08
C PHE A 91 7.98 4.39 3.27
N PRO A 92 8.43 5.56 3.76
CA PRO A 92 8.23 6.84 3.07
C PRO A 92 8.97 6.94 1.73
N TRP A 93 10.02 6.15 1.51
CA TRP A 93 10.74 6.13 0.23
C TRP A 93 9.98 5.35 -0.87
N ALA A 94 9.05 4.45 -0.50
CA ALA A 94 8.27 3.67 -1.47
C ALA A 94 7.35 4.54 -2.33
N TYR A 95 7.06 5.76 -1.88
CA TYR A 95 6.37 6.75 -2.68
C TYR A 95 7.17 7.20 -3.91
N GLY A 96 8.51 7.24 -3.83
CA GLY A 96 9.38 7.47 -4.98
C GLY A 96 9.40 6.27 -5.92
N LEU A 97 9.32 5.05 -5.37
CA LEU A 97 9.20 3.82 -6.16
C LEU A 97 7.89 3.80 -6.97
N GLY A 98 6.78 4.29 -6.41
CA GLY A 98 5.53 4.45 -7.16
C GLY A 98 5.66 5.40 -8.36
N TRP A 99 6.41 6.49 -8.24
CA TRP A 99 6.73 7.34 -9.41
C TRP A 99 7.57 6.63 -10.46
N ALA A 100 8.53 5.78 -10.05
CA ALA A 100 9.29 4.95 -10.97
C ALA A 100 8.37 3.95 -11.70
N VAL A 101 7.41 3.34 -10.99
CA VAL A 101 6.38 2.47 -11.59
C VAL A 101 5.55 3.24 -12.62
N GLN A 102 5.12 4.47 -12.33
CA GLN A 102 4.37 5.28 -13.31
C GLN A 102 5.19 5.56 -14.56
N ALA A 103 6.49 5.87 -14.40
CA ALA A 103 7.37 6.10 -15.52
C ALA A 103 7.55 4.83 -16.37
N LEU A 104 7.67 3.64 -15.74
CA LEU A 104 7.75 2.36 -16.45
C LEU A 104 6.47 2.06 -17.23
N ILE A 105 5.30 2.36 -16.67
CA ILE A 105 4.01 2.14 -17.34
C ILE A 105 3.86 3.11 -18.52
N LEU A 106 4.18 4.38 -18.35
CA LEU A 106 4.22 5.33 -19.45
C LEU A 106 5.19 4.88 -20.54
N LEU A 107 6.37 4.37 -20.18
CA LEU A 107 7.34 3.83 -21.14
C LEU A 107 6.79 2.59 -21.87
N SER A 108 6.01 1.75 -21.20
CA SER A 108 5.31 0.63 -21.82
C SER A 108 4.28 1.08 -22.88
N GLY A 109 3.87 2.35 -22.84
CA GLY A 109 3.14 3.04 -23.90
C GLY A 109 3.76 2.91 -25.30
N LEU A 110 5.09 2.79 -25.38
CA LEU A 110 5.79 2.57 -26.64
C LEU A 110 5.47 1.20 -27.28
N LEU A 111 5.15 0.20 -26.46
CA LEU A 111 4.72 -1.11 -26.94
C LEU A 111 3.22 -1.14 -27.26
N ASN A 112 2.43 -0.44 -26.46
CA ASN A 112 0.99 -0.33 -26.63
C ASN A 112 0.55 1.11 -26.38
N PRO A 113 0.17 1.88 -27.42
CA PRO A 113 -0.20 3.28 -27.24
C PRO A 113 -1.31 3.53 -26.21
N ALA A 114 -2.21 2.55 -25.97
CA ALA A 114 -3.23 2.65 -24.94
C ALA A 114 -2.64 2.81 -23.52
N MET A 115 -1.42 2.32 -23.29
CA MET A 115 -0.72 2.46 -22.01
C MET A 115 -0.27 3.87 -21.69
N PHE A 116 -0.12 4.75 -22.69
CA PHE A 116 0.09 6.17 -22.40
C PHE A 116 -1.12 6.78 -21.70
N PHE A 117 -2.33 6.43 -22.16
CA PHE A 117 -3.56 6.92 -21.54
C PHE A 117 -3.72 6.35 -20.11
N VAL A 118 -3.49 5.04 -19.95
CA VAL A 118 -3.54 4.39 -18.63
C VAL A 118 -2.52 4.99 -17.67
N GLY A 119 -1.25 5.08 -18.07
CA GLY A 119 -0.17 5.61 -17.25
C GLY A 119 -0.38 7.08 -16.89
N ALA A 120 -0.91 7.90 -17.81
CA ALA A 120 -1.27 9.28 -17.52
C ALA A 120 -2.43 9.38 -16.53
N LEU A 121 -3.49 8.58 -16.72
CA LEU A 121 -4.65 8.56 -15.83
C LEU A 121 -4.27 8.12 -14.41
N PHE A 122 -3.63 6.96 -14.29
CA PHE A 122 -3.20 6.43 -13.00
C PHE A 122 -2.10 7.28 -12.37
N GLY A 123 -1.17 7.81 -13.16
CA GLY A 123 -0.15 8.76 -12.69
C GLY A 123 -0.76 10.06 -12.15
N GLY A 124 -1.81 10.57 -12.79
CA GLY A 124 -2.56 11.73 -12.30
C GLY A 124 -3.28 11.42 -10.98
N ILE A 125 -3.96 10.27 -10.90
CA ILE A 125 -4.62 9.83 -9.67
C ILE A 125 -3.60 9.59 -8.55
N TRP A 126 -2.44 9.01 -8.86
CA TRP A 126 -1.33 8.82 -7.94
C TRP A 126 -0.84 10.16 -7.39
N ALA A 127 -0.50 11.13 -8.25
CA ALA A 127 -0.07 12.46 -7.84
C ALA A 127 -1.12 13.15 -6.94
N TYR A 128 -2.39 13.04 -7.31
CA TYR A 128 -3.50 13.58 -6.51
C TYR A 128 -3.61 12.89 -5.15
N ALA A 129 -3.58 11.57 -5.09
CA ALA A 129 -3.64 10.78 -3.86
C ALA A 129 -2.48 11.13 -2.91
N MET A 130 -1.31 11.42 -3.47
CA MET A 130 -0.12 11.79 -2.73
C MET A 130 -0.21 13.17 -2.10
N ILE A 131 -0.70 14.16 -2.86
CA ILE A 131 -0.91 15.54 -2.37
C ILE A 131 -2.05 15.57 -1.35
N THR A 132 -3.22 15.03 -1.72
CA THR A 132 -4.42 15.05 -0.88
C THR A 132 -4.25 14.19 0.37
N GLY A 133 -3.68 12.99 0.23
CA GLY A 133 -3.38 12.13 1.38
C GLY A 133 -2.40 12.79 2.35
N ALA A 134 -1.37 13.49 1.86
CA ALA A 134 -0.43 14.21 2.72
C ALA A 134 -1.05 15.44 3.42
N ARG A 135 -2.07 16.06 2.82
CA ARG A 135 -2.83 17.14 3.48
C ARG A 135 -3.71 16.56 4.58
N ILE A 136 -4.53 15.55 4.27
CA ILE A 136 -5.44 14.92 5.23
C ILE A 136 -4.68 14.30 6.41
N ASP A 137 -3.56 13.63 6.16
CA ASP A 137 -2.76 13.04 7.24
C ASP A 137 -2.15 14.11 8.16
N ARG A 138 -1.75 15.28 7.63
CA ARG A 138 -1.27 16.41 8.44
C ARG A 138 -2.39 17.03 9.27
N ASP A 139 -3.56 17.24 8.67
CA ASP A 139 -4.71 17.80 9.36
C ASP A 139 -5.14 16.88 10.52
N LYS A 140 -5.23 15.56 10.27
CA LYS A 140 -5.50 14.55 11.31
C LYS A 140 -4.46 14.59 12.43
N ALA A 141 -3.18 14.66 12.11
CA ALA A 141 -2.12 14.72 13.12
C ALA A 141 -2.22 15.98 14.01
N ALA A 142 -2.62 17.12 13.43
CA ALA A 142 -2.83 18.36 14.19
C ALA A 142 -4.04 18.27 15.13
N PHE A 143 -5.15 17.67 14.68
CA PHE A 143 -6.33 17.44 15.52
C PHE A 143 -6.04 16.45 16.67
N ASP A 144 -5.33 15.36 16.39
CA ASP A 144 -4.95 14.36 17.40
C ASP A 144 -3.98 14.94 18.45
N ALA A 145 -3.12 15.90 18.07
CA ALA A 145 -2.25 16.61 19.01
C ALA A 145 -3.02 17.56 19.91
N ALA A 146 -3.93 18.38 19.34
CA ALA A 146 -4.75 19.32 20.10
C ALA A 146 -5.69 18.61 21.11
N GLY A 147 -6.25 17.45 20.76
CA GLY A 147 -7.11 16.68 21.65
C GLY A 147 -6.38 16.02 22.84
N LYS A 148 -5.05 15.88 22.78
CA LYS A 148 -4.23 15.38 23.90
C LYS A 148 -3.84 16.48 24.89
N GLU A 149 -3.94 17.75 24.49
CA GLU A 149 -3.59 18.92 25.32
C GLU A 149 -4.78 19.46 26.13
N THR A 150 -5.98 18.91 25.96
CA THR A 150 -7.17 19.18 26.79
C THR A 150 -7.39 18.05 27.81
N PRO A 151 -6.84 18.14 29.04
CA PRO A 151 -7.17 17.27 30.17
C PRO A 151 -8.54 17.59 30.80
#